data_AF-A0A7S1XZV8-F1
#
_entry.id   AF-A0A7S1XZV8-F1
#
_cell.length_a   1.000
_cell.length_b   1.000
_cell.length_c   1.000
_cell.angle_alpha   90.00
_cell.angle_beta   90.00
_cell.angle_gamma   90.00
#
_symmetry.space_group_name_H-M   'P 1'
#
loop_
_entity.id
_entity.type
_entity.pdbx_description
1 polymer ?
#
loop_
_entity_poly.entity_id
_entity_poly.type
_entity_poly.pdbx_seq_one_letter_code
_entity_poly.pdbx_strand_id
1 'polypeptide(L)'
;ADKMVSRISELTQLEKLSLDNVPLGDQHLERLLGSLSQLRVLEISGNWGETNRTSRNVGQITDRGCEIIGRIRPELQHLILSNQPRITSRGALQIVRACHDLRALLLTSCSVGQHDASEIVENSESLLVLGLGGRTVDWESLRAAAKVSGGRTLFYLDLQGLIEPTERLTAREKEIMKHSRKLVEEAGKLANSPSCYNEYAPLLGVDVTQC
;
A
#
# COMPACT_ATOMS: atom_id res chain seq x y z
N ALA A 1 -3.60 11.88 19.67
CA ALA A 1 -2.54 11.43 18.74
C ALA A 1 -1.14 11.75 19.25
N ASP A 2 -0.83 12.98 19.67
CA ASP A 2 0.55 13.40 19.99
C ASP A 2 1.30 12.53 21.00
N LYS A 3 0.72 12.24 22.17
CA LYS A 3 1.37 11.40 23.20
C LYS A 3 1.70 9.99 22.68
N MET A 4 0.84 9.43 21.83
CA MET A 4 1.05 8.13 21.21
C MET A 4 2.18 8.21 20.18
N VAL A 5 2.17 9.24 19.32
CA VAL A 5 3.23 9.49 18.33
C VAL A 5 4.59 9.60 19.02
N SER A 6 4.70 10.37 20.11
CA SER A 6 5.95 10.51 20.87
C SER A 6 6.50 9.17 21.37
N ARG A 7 5.64 8.29 21.90
CA ARG A 7 6.07 6.98 22.42
C ARG A 7 6.47 6.02 21.29
N ILE A 8 5.74 6.03 20.18
CA ILE A 8 6.10 5.19 19.02
C ILE A 8 7.41 5.69 18.41
N SER A 9 7.64 7.00 18.37
CA SER A 9 8.89 7.59 17.88
C SER A 9 10.14 7.18 18.67
N GLU A 10 10.00 6.63 19.88
CA GLU A 10 11.12 6.07 20.65
C GLU A 10 11.52 4.66 20.16
N LEU A 11 10.66 3.99 19.39
CA LEU A 11 10.86 2.63 18.88
C LEU A 11 11.66 2.61 17.58
N THR A 12 12.90 3.10 17.62
CA THR A 12 13.76 3.30 16.43
C THR A 12 14.08 2.03 15.62
N GLN A 13 13.94 0.84 16.24
CA GLN A 13 14.17 -0.46 15.61
C GLN A 13 12.92 -1.06 14.95
N LEU A 14 11.81 -0.32 14.92
CA LEU A 14 10.54 -0.82 14.40
C LEU A 14 10.58 -0.93 12.86
N GLU A 15 10.44 -2.15 12.34
CA GLU A 15 10.37 -2.41 10.90
C GLU A 15 8.93 -2.35 10.35
N LYS A 16 7.95 -2.63 11.20
CA LYS A 16 6.53 -2.64 10.86
C LYS A 16 5.72 -1.84 11.86
N LEU A 17 4.87 -0.95 11.36
CA LEU A 17 3.93 -0.17 12.16
C LEU A 17 2.54 -0.25 11.54
N SER A 18 1.57 -0.70 12.35
CA SER A 18 0.16 -0.72 11.97
C SER A 18 -0.66 0.10 12.97
N LEU A 19 -1.45 1.05 12.46
CA LEU A 19 -2.24 2.00 13.23
C LEU A 19 -3.63 2.15 12.62
N ASP A 20 -4.59 1.41 13.16
CA ASP A 20 -5.97 1.41 12.67
C ASP A 20 -6.87 2.32 13.49
N ASN A 21 -7.72 3.08 12.80
CA ASN A 21 -8.71 3.99 13.39
C ASN A 21 -8.09 5.00 14.37
N VAL A 22 -6.84 5.40 14.13
CA VAL A 22 -6.17 6.44 14.91
C VAL A 22 -6.37 7.78 14.20
N PRO A 23 -6.75 8.85 14.91
CA PRO A 23 -6.91 10.19 14.33
C PRO A 23 -5.54 10.82 14.02
N LEU A 24 -4.86 10.30 12.99
CA LEU A 24 -3.57 10.77 12.48
C LEU A 24 -3.79 11.66 11.27
N GLY A 25 -3.25 12.87 11.36
CA GLY A 25 -3.17 13.82 10.25
C GLY A 25 -1.75 13.95 9.73
N ASP A 26 -1.61 14.65 8.60
CA ASP A 26 -0.32 14.86 7.92
C ASP A 26 0.79 15.39 8.87
N GLN A 27 0.47 16.27 9.83
CA GLN A 27 1.46 16.80 10.79
C GLN A 27 2.00 15.76 11.78
N HIS A 28 1.31 14.63 11.94
CA HIS A 28 1.74 13.55 12.81
C HIS A 28 2.70 12.61 12.07
N LEU A 29 2.52 12.44 10.76
CA LEU A 29 3.38 11.59 9.91
C LEU A 29 4.83 12.08 9.93
N GLU A 30 5.05 13.39 9.85
CA GLU A 30 6.41 13.93 9.84
C GLU A 30 7.18 13.61 11.13
N ARG A 31 6.52 13.75 12.29
CA ARG A 31 7.12 13.40 13.59
C ARG A 31 7.29 11.90 13.77
N LEU A 32 6.26 11.14 13.42
CA LEU A 32 6.27 9.68 13.55
C LEU A 32 7.38 9.08 12.68
N LEU A 33 7.35 9.37 11.39
CA LEU A 33 8.25 8.77 10.40
C LEU A 33 9.68 9.29 10.51
N GLY A 34 9.92 10.51 11.01
CA GLY A 34 11.28 11.05 11.15
C GLY A 34 12.20 10.22 12.05
N SER A 35 11.63 9.45 12.98
CA SER A 35 12.36 8.70 14.00
C SER A 35 12.51 7.19 13.72
N LEU A 36 11.64 6.63 12.88
CA LEU A 36 11.56 5.17 12.65
C LEU A 36 12.46 4.72 11.50
N SER A 37 13.79 4.84 11.66
CA SER A 37 14.78 4.67 10.58
C SER A 37 14.68 3.34 9.82
N GLN A 38 14.28 2.26 10.49
CA GLN A 38 14.21 0.90 9.93
C GLN A 38 12.82 0.54 9.36
N LEU A 39 11.87 1.47 9.33
CA LEU A 39 10.49 1.17 8.96
C LEU A 39 10.36 0.83 7.47
N ARG A 40 9.91 -0.39 7.17
CA ARG A 40 9.67 -0.89 5.80
C ARG A 40 8.21 -1.15 5.50
N VAL A 41 7.41 -1.35 6.55
CA VAL A 41 5.97 -1.63 6.46
C VAL A 41 5.22 -0.60 7.28
N LEU A 42 4.35 0.16 6.61
CA LEU A 42 3.48 1.14 7.26
C LEU A 42 2.03 0.87 6.87
N GLU A 43 1.18 0.67 7.87
CA GLU A 43 -0.25 0.50 7.69
C GLU A 43 -0.97 1.54 8.54
N ILE A 44 -1.75 2.40 7.88
CA ILE A 44 -2.60 3.37 8.55
C ILE A 44 -3.96 3.33 7.89
N SER A 45 -4.95 2.78 8.59
CA SER A 45 -6.34 2.79 8.12
C SER A 45 -7.16 3.88 8.81
N GLY A 46 -7.96 4.58 8.00
CA GLY A 46 -8.95 5.55 8.49
C GLY A 46 -10.21 4.88 9.03
N ASN A 47 -11.06 5.68 9.67
CA ASN A 47 -12.28 5.20 10.31
C ASN A 47 -13.29 4.68 9.28
N TRP A 48 -13.61 3.39 9.33
CA TRP A 48 -14.61 2.77 8.45
C TRP A 48 -15.98 3.44 8.62
N GLY A 49 -16.61 3.85 7.51
CA GLY A 49 -17.94 4.48 7.52
C GLY A 49 -17.94 6.01 7.64
N GLU A 50 -16.81 6.65 7.95
CA GLU A 50 -16.68 8.11 7.85
C GLU A 50 -16.43 8.53 6.39
N THR A 51 -17.45 8.44 5.55
CA THR A 51 -17.39 8.93 4.15
C THR A 51 -17.49 10.45 4.06
N ASN A 52 -17.60 11.14 5.19
CA ASN A 52 -17.88 12.55 5.19
C ASN A 52 -16.60 13.36 4.87
N ARG A 53 -16.39 13.63 3.59
CA ARG A 53 -15.36 14.55 3.06
C ARG A 53 -15.40 15.94 3.68
N THR A 54 -16.52 16.32 4.33
CA THR A 54 -16.71 17.61 5.00
C THR A 54 -16.51 17.55 6.52
N SER A 55 -16.30 16.36 7.08
CA SER A 55 -15.98 16.22 8.50
C SER A 55 -14.68 16.97 8.75
N ARG A 56 -14.74 18.03 9.57
CA ARG A 56 -13.55 18.73 10.07
C ARG A 56 -12.79 17.88 11.09
N ASN A 57 -12.87 16.55 10.97
CA ASN A 57 -12.27 15.63 11.92
C ASN A 57 -10.75 15.78 11.87
N VAL A 58 -10.23 16.08 13.05
CA VAL A 58 -8.81 16.11 13.35
C VAL A 58 -8.24 14.73 13.04
N GLY A 59 -7.32 14.66 12.08
CA GLY A 59 -6.56 13.45 11.80
C GLY A 59 -7.01 12.64 10.59
N GLN A 60 -6.96 13.24 9.40
CA GLN A 60 -7.02 12.53 8.13
C GLN A 60 -5.72 12.74 7.36
N ILE A 61 -5.30 11.68 6.66
CA ILE A 61 -4.16 11.73 5.75
C ILE A 61 -4.66 12.23 4.39
N THR A 62 -3.91 13.15 3.79
CA THR A 62 -4.21 13.69 2.46
C THR A 62 -3.08 13.36 1.47
N ASP A 63 -3.19 13.82 0.22
CA ASP A 63 -2.05 13.81 -0.71
C ASP A 63 -0.79 14.44 -0.09
N ARG A 64 -0.92 15.46 0.78
CA ARG A 64 0.25 16.04 1.45
C ARG A 64 0.91 15.04 2.40
N GLY A 65 0.13 14.21 3.08
CA GLY A 65 0.66 13.11 3.87
C GLY A 65 1.39 12.07 3.01
N CYS A 66 0.88 11.79 1.80
CA CYS A 66 1.55 10.93 0.83
C CYS A 66 2.94 11.50 0.43
N GLU A 67 3.01 12.80 0.14
CA GLU A 67 4.28 13.48 -0.12
C GLU A 67 5.26 13.38 1.06
N ILE A 68 4.76 13.57 2.30
CA ILE A 68 5.57 13.45 3.52
C ILE A 68 6.12 12.03 3.67
N ILE A 69 5.28 11.01 3.48
CA ILE A 69 5.68 9.60 3.53
C ILE A 69 6.79 9.33 2.52
N GLY A 70 6.56 9.66 1.24
CA GLY A 70 7.54 9.42 0.18
C GLY A 70 8.87 10.13 0.41
N ARG A 71 8.83 11.37 0.92
CA ARG A 71 10.04 12.16 1.20
C ARG A 71 10.84 11.63 2.38
N ILE A 72 10.19 11.24 3.48
CA ILE A 72 10.88 10.84 4.72
C ILE A 72 11.24 9.36 4.68
N ARG A 73 10.44 8.55 3.99
CA ARG A 73 10.53 7.09 3.96
C ARG A 73 10.51 6.52 2.53
N PRO A 74 11.50 6.87 1.69
CA PRO A 74 11.61 6.33 0.33
C PRO A 74 11.90 4.82 0.30
N GLU A 75 12.39 4.24 1.41
CA GLU A 75 12.71 2.82 1.54
C GLU A 75 11.51 1.93 1.90
N LEU A 76 10.30 2.52 1.98
CA LEU A 76 9.08 1.74 2.25
C LEU A 76 8.82 0.73 1.14
N GLN A 77 8.42 -0.47 1.56
CA GLN A 77 8.16 -1.59 0.68
C GLN A 77 6.71 -2.06 0.74
N HIS A 78 6.02 -1.78 1.84
CA HIS A 78 4.61 -2.04 2.01
C HIS A 78 3.92 -0.82 2.62
N LEU A 79 2.87 -0.34 1.96
CA LEU A 79 2.11 0.81 2.41
C LEU A 79 0.60 0.58 2.26
N ILE A 80 -0.11 0.65 3.38
CA ILE A 80 -1.58 0.66 3.42
C ILE A 80 -2.03 2.02 3.92
N LEU A 81 -2.80 2.74 3.11
CA LEU A 81 -3.46 4.01 3.48
C LEU A 81 -4.97 3.96 3.23
N SER A 82 -5.59 2.81 3.48
CA SER A 82 -7.02 2.59 3.22
C SER A 82 -7.93 3.49 4.07
N ASN A 83 -9.15 3.74 3.57
CA ASN A 83 -10.16 4.60 4.20
C ASN A 83 -9.72 6.04 4.44
N GLN A 84 -8.86 6.58 3.57
CA GLN A 84 -8.46 7.98 3.59
C GLN A 84 -9.11 8.70 2.40
N PRO A 85 -10.37 9.20 2.53
CA PRO A 85 -11.15 9.72 1.40
C PRO A 85 -10.56 10.98 0.77
N ARG A 86 -9.54 11.58 1.38
CA ARG A 86 -8.83 12.77 0.89
C ARG A 86 -7.52 12.44 0.16
N ILE A 87 -7.13 11.17 0.09
CA ILE A 87 -6.05 10.69 -0.80
C ILE A 87 -6.64 10.47 -2.18
N THR A 88 -6.01 11.06 -3.18
CA THR A 88 -6.37 10.97 -4.60
C THR A 88 -5.27 10.26 -5.40
N SER A 89 -5.50 10.05 -6.70
CA SER A 89 -4.47 9.49 -7.60
C SER A 89 -3.17 10.30 -7.61
N ARG A 90 -3.24 11.61 -7.37
CA ARG A 90 -2.04 12.45 -7.20
C ARG A 90 -1.20 12.02 -6.01
N GLY A 91 -1.82 11.74 -4.86
CA GLY A 91 -1.11 11.22 -3.68
C GLY A 91 -0.50 9.85 -3.94
N ALA A 92 -1.23 8.96 -4.62
CA ALA A 92 -0.72 7.66 -5.04
C ALA A 92 0.53 7.78 -5.93
N LEU A 93 0.50 8.68 -6.91
CA LEU A 93 1.63 8.95 -7.81
C LEU A 93 2.85 9.51 -7.08
N GLN A 94 2.64 10.37 -6.07
CA GLN A 94 3.74 10.87 -5.23
C GLN A 94 4.42 9.73 -4.47
N ILE A 95 3.65 8.77 -3.95
CA ILE A 95 4.19 7.59 -3.28
C ILE A 95 5.03 6.75 -4.24
N VAL A 96 4.45 6.29 -5.35
CA VAL A 96 5.16 5.35 -6.24
C VAL A 96 6.39 5.96 -6.91
N ARG A 97 6.41 7.29 -7.10
CA ARG A 97 7.58 8.02 -7.61
C ARG A 97 8.70 8.20 -6.57
N ALA A 98 8.36 8.22 -5.29
CA ALA A 98 9.33 8.45 -4.22
C ALA A 98 9.82 7.13 -3.58
N CYS A 99 8.94 6.14 -3.46
CA CYS A 99 9.24 4.84 -2.86
C CYS A 99 9.56 3.80 -3.95
N HIS A 100 10.81 3.77 -4.39
CA HIS A 100 11.25 2.92 -5.51
C HIS A 100 11.27 1.42 -5.20
N ASP A 101 11.31 1.05 -3.93
CA ASP A 101 11.25 -0.35 -3.47
C ASP A 101 9.84 -0.79 -3.08
N LEU A 102 8.81 0.03 -3.37
CA LEU A 102 7.44 -0.25 -2.96
C LEU A 102 6.86 -1.43 -3.73
N ARG A 103 6.46 -2.47 -3.01
CA ARG A 103 5.94 -3.73 -3.57
C ARG A 103 4.44 -3.88 -3.38
N ALA A 104 3.89 -3.25 -2.36
CA ALA A 104 2.46 -3.24 -2.13
C ALA A 104 1.99 -1.84 -1.72
N LEU A 105 0.95 -1.38 -2.40
CA LEU A 105 0.28 -0.12 -2.12
C LEU A 105 -1.23 -0.39 -2.07
N LEU A 106 -1.84 -0.30 -0.89
CA LEU A 106 -3.29 -0.46 -0.74
C LEU A 106 -3.94 0.89 -0.41
N LEU A 107 -4.79 1.35 -1.32
CA LEU A 107 -5.54 2.61 -1.24
C LEU A 107 -7.04 2.35 -1.34
N THR A 108 -7.50 1.26 -0.72
CA THR A 108 -8.91 0.90 -0.78
C THR A 108 -9.76 1.91 -0.01
N SER A 109 -10.96 2.21 -0.52
CA SER A 109 -11.81 3.27 0.02
C SER A 109 -11.16 4.68 0.08
N CYS A 110 -10.14 4.93 -0.75
CA CYS A 110 -9.63 6.27 -1.07
C CYS A 110 -10.29 6.83 -2.34
N SER A 111 -9.96 8.08 -2.70
CA SER A 111 -10.38 8.66 -3.98
C SER A 111 -9.45 8.27 -5.14
N VAL A 112 -9.10 6.97 -5.22
CA VAL A 112 -8.27 6.38 -6.27
C VAL A 112 -9.05 5.24 -6.91
N GLY A 113 -9.36 5.40 -8.20
CA GLY A 113 -10.19 4.47 -8.95
C GLY A 113 -9.37 3.46 -9.76
N GLN A 114 -10.06 2.46 -10.30
CA GLN A 114 -9.45 1.47 -11.19
C GLN A 114 -8.90 2.10 -12.49
N HIS A 115 -9.46 3.22 -12.94
CA HIS A 115 -8.97 3.96 -14.12
C HIS A 115 -7.60 4.64 -13.89
N ASP A 116 -7.22 4.92 -12.65
CA ASP A 116 -5.92 5.49 -12.30
C ASP A 116 -4.80 4.43 -12.30
N ALA A 117 -5.16 3.13 -12.33
CA ALA A 117 -4.24 2.02 -12.11
C ALA A 117 -3.06 2.04 -13.10
N SER A 118 -3.32 2.29 -14.38
CA SER A 118 -2.29 2.29 -15.42
C SER A 118 -1.20 3.33 -15.17
N GLU A 119 -1.59 4.56 -14.82
CA GLU A 119 -0.63 5.63 -14.53
C GLU A 119 0.20 5.30 -13.28
N ILE A 120 -0.45 4.75 -12.24
CA ILE A 120 0.23 4.38 -10.99
C ILE A 120 1.27 3.28 -11.24
N VAL A 121 0.91 2.21 -11.95
CA VAL A 121 1.85 1.09 -12.20
C VAL A 121 2.92 1.43 -13.23
N GLU A 122 2.65 2.36 -14.16
CA GLU A 122 3.67 2.87 -15.09
C GLU A 122 4.79 3.61 -14.36
N ASN A 123 4.44 4.31 -13.27
CA ASN A 123 5.38 5.05 -12.44
C ASN A 123 6.03 4.17 -11.35
N SER A 124 5.89 2.84 -11.42
CA SER A 124 6.52 1.92 -10.47
C SER A 124 7.15 0.69 -11.14
N GLU A 125 8.42 0.46 -10.86
CA GLU A 125 9.16 -0.70 -11.36
C GLU A 125 9.07 -1.94 -10.46
N SER A 126 8.67 -1.75 -9.20
CA SER A 126 8.67 -2.79 -8.15
C SER A 126 7.28 -3.24 -7.70
N LEU A 127 6.22 -2.50 -8.04
CA LEU A 127 4.89 -2.74 -7.47
C LEU A 127 4.30 -4.08 -7.91
N LEU A 128 4.08 -4.96 -6.93
CA LEU A 128 3.49 -6.29 -7.08
C LEU A 128 1.99 -6.29 -6.77
N VAL A 129 1.54 -5.47 -5.83
CA VAL A 129 0.13 -5.40 -5.41
C VAL A 129 -0.33 -3.95 -5.38
N LEU A 130 -1.43 -3.66 -6.07
CA LEU A 130 -2.12 -2.38 -6.02
C LEU A 130 -3.57 -2.57 -5.55
N GLY A 131 -3.89 -2.00 -4.39
CA GLY A 131 -5.23 -2.01 -3.81
C GLY A 131 -6.01 -0.77 -4.19
N LEU A 132 -7.20 -0.94 -4.78
CA LEU A 132 -8.01 0.16 -5.30
C LEU A 132 -9.47 0.04 -4.83
N GLY A 133 -10.15 1.18 -4.79
CA GLY A 133 -11.58 1.22 -4.55
C GLY A 133 -12.40 0.84 -5.78
N GLY A 134 -13.59 0.29 -5.57
CA GLY A 134 -14.55 0.03 -6.63
C GLY A 134 -15.68 -0.88 -6.17
N ARG A 135 -16.92 -0.56 -6.55
CA ARG A 135 -18.08 -1.44 -6.28
C ARG A 135 -18.14 -2.63 -7.24
N THR A 136 -17.64 -2.43 -8.44
CA THR A 136 -17.61 -3.41 -9.54
C THR A 136 -16.22 -3.45 -10.13
N VAL A 137 -15.84 -4.59 -10.70
CA VAL A 137 -14.56 -4.75 -11.38
C VAL A 137 -14.65 -4.09 -12.76
N ASP A 138 -13.80 -3.10 -13.00
CA ASP A 138 -13.53 -2.55 -14.33
C ASP A 138 -12.38 -3.35 -14.96
N TRP A 139 -12.75 -4.41 -15.66
CA TRP A 139 -11.80 -5.30 -16.30
C TRP A 139 -10.96 -4.62 -17.38
N GLU A 140 -11.47 -3.58 -18.04
CA GLU A 140 -10.73 -2.90 -19.11
C GLU A 140 -9.55 -2.13 -18.51
N SER A 141 -9.81 -1.31 -17.50
CA SER A 141 -8.78 -0.54 -16.80
C SER A 141 -7.73 -1.44 -16.14
N LEU A 142 -8.16 -2.51 -15.44
CA LEU A 142 -7.22 -3.42 -14.79
C LEU A 142 -6.37 -4.21 -15.79
N ARG A 143 -6.92 -4.58 -16.96
CA ARG A 143 -6.14 -5.25 -18.03
C ARG A 143 -5.12 -4.30 -18.64
N ALA A 144 -5.50 -3.05 -18.87
CA ALA A 144 -4.56 -2.04 -19.37
C ALA A 144 -3.38 -1.88 -18.38
N ALA A 145 -3.67 -1.73 -17.09
CA ALA A 145 -2.65 -1.63 -16.06
C ALA A 145 -1.79 -2.90 -15.94
N ALA A 146 -2.38 -4.09 -16.05
CA ALA A 146 -1.62 -5.34 -16.08
C ALA A 146 -0.65 -5.42 -17.25
N LYS A 147 -1.03 -4.93 -18.44
CA LYS A 147 -0.12 -4.86 -19.60
C LYS A 147 0.98 -3.84 -19.40
N VAL A 148 0.65 -2.65 -18.91
CA VAL A 148 1.62 -1.58 -18.63
C VAL A 148 2.67 -2.04 -17.61
N SER A 149 2.26 -2.80 -16.59
CA SER A 149 3.19 -3.41 -15.62
C SER A 149 3.92 -4.66 -16.14
N GLY A 150 3.68 -5.11 -17.37
CA GLY A 150 4.27 -6.33 -17.92
C GLY A 150 3.81 -7.62 -17.21
N GLY A 151 2.60 -7.61 -16.65
CA GLY A 151 2.03 -8.70 -15.86
C GLY A 151 2.53 -8.76 -14.41
N ARG A 152 3.38 -7.82 -13.97
CA ARG A 152 3.96 -7.84 -12.62
C ARG A 152 2.93 -7.58 -11.53
N THR A 153 1.96 -6.69 -11.77
CA THR A 153 1.07 -6.18 -10.73
C THR A 153 -0.24 -6.95 -10.66
N LEU A 154 -0.60 -7.35 -9.45
CA LEU A 154 -1.89 -7.90 -9.05
C LEU A 154 -2.75 -6.79 -8.45
N PHE A 155 -4.07 -6.91 -8.57
CA PHE A 155 -4.99 -5.87 -8.09
C PHE A 155 -5.82 -6.41 -6.93
N TYR A 156 -5.90 -5.64 -5.84
CA TYR A 156 -6.77 -5.99 -4.72
C TYR A 156 -7.96 -5.03 -4.68
N LEU A 157 -9.18 -5.56 -4.72
CA LEU A 157 -10.40 -4.76 -4.60
C LEU A 157 -11.23 -5.31 -3.44
N ASP A 158 -11.35 -4.55 -2.35
CA ASP A 158 -12.06 -4.87 -1.09
C ASP A 158 -12.87 -6.19 -1.11
N LEU A 159 -14.14 -6.13 -1.53
CA LEU A 159 -15.08 -7.26 -1.48
C LEU A 159 -14.84 -8.35 -2.53
N GLN A 160 -13.97 -8.10 -3.52
CA GLN A 160 -13.62 -9.04 -4.58
C GLN A 160 -12.29 -9.76 -4.29
N GLY A 161 -11.51 -9.25 -3.33
CA GLY A 161 -10.19 -9.77 -2.99
C GLY A 161 -9.16 -9.52 -4.10
N LEU A 162 -8.23 -10.47 -4.26
CA LEU A 162 -7.15 -10.39 -5.23
C LEU A 162 -7.65 -10.78 -6.63
N ILE A 163 -7.34 -9.94 -7.62
CA ILE A 163 -7.79 -10.03 -9.00
C ILE A 163 -6.59 -10.14 -9.94
N GLU A 164 -6.70 -11.08 -10.87
CA GLU A 164 -5.73 -11.35 -11.93
C GLU A 164 -6.39 -11.16 -13.30
N PRO A 165 -6.25 -9.98 -13.93
CA PRO A 165 -6.83 -9.70 -15.24
C PRO A 165 -5.99 -10.35 -16.36
N THR A 166 -5.95 -11.68 -16.39
CA THR A 166 -5.09 -12.47 -17.29
C THR A 166 -5.56 -12.52 -18.76
N GLU A 167 -6.80 -12.11 -19.03
CA GLU A 167 -7.34 -12.10 -20.39
C GLU A 167 -6.51 -11.13 -21.26
N ARG A 168 -6.12 -11.58 -22.46
CA ARG A 168 -5.35 -10.79 -23.44
C ARG A 168 -3.93 -10.42 -23.00
N LEU A 169 -3.41 -11.03 -21.94
CA LEU A 169 -1.97 -11.04 -21.62
C LEU A 169 -1.25 -12.11 -22.45
N THR A 170 0.00 -11.84 -22.81
CA THR A 170 0.94 -12.78 -23.41
C THR A 170 1.31 -13.89 -22.42
N ALA A 171 1.88 -14.99 -22.92
CA ALA A 171 2.35 -16.09 -22.07
C ALA A 171 3.41 -15.63 -21.05
N ARG A 172 4.31 -14.72 -21.45
CA ARG A 172 5.35 -14.16 -20.58
C ARG A 172 4.74 -13.34 -19.44
N GLU A 173 3.82 -12.43 -19.74
CA GLU A 173 3.14 -11.61 -18.73
C GLU A 173 2.34 -12.47 -17.74
N LYS A 174 1.69 -13.53 -18.22
CA LYS A 174 0.99 -14.50 -17.35
C LYS A 174 1.93 -15.24 -16.40
N GLU A 175 3.11 -15.65 -16.88
CA GLU A 175 4.09 -16.33 -16.02
C GLU A 175 4.67 -15.38 -14.98
N ILE A 176 4.94 -14.12 -15.35
CA ILE A 176 5.33 -13.07 -14.41
C ILE A 176 4.24 -12.87 -13.35
N MET A 177 2.97 -12.75 -13.75
CA MET A 177 1.85 -12.58 -12.83
C MET A 177 1.71 -13.74 -11.85
N LYS A 178 1.88 -14.97 -12.34
CA LYS A 178 1.87 -16.19 -11.52
C LYS A 178 3.01 -16.18 -10.50
N HIS A 179 4.19 -15.72 -10.88
CA HIS A 179 5.30 -15.55 -9.95
C HIS A 179 4.99 -14.51 -8.87
N SER A 180 4.47 -13.34 -9.24
CA SER A 180 4.02 -12.31 -8.29
C SER A 180 2.97 -12.87 -7.32
N ARG A 181 2.01 -13.66 -7.83
CA ARG A 181 0.96 -14.28 -7.02
C ARG A 181 1.53 -15.23 -5.99
N LYS A 182 2.52 -16.04 -6.37
CA LYS A 182 3.17 -16.97 -5.45
C LYS A 182 3.80 -16.22 -4.25
N LEU A 183 4.48 -15.10 -4.52
CA LEU A 183 5.07 -14.26 -3.45
C LEU A 183 4.00 -13.69 -2.50
N VAL A 184 2.87 -13.25 -3.05
CA VAL A 184 1.73 -12.75 -2.25
C VAL A 184 1.09 -13.85 -1.42
N GLU A 185 0.91 -15.05 -1.98
CA GLU A 185 0.37 -16.20 -1.25
C GLU A 185 1.32 -16.69 -0.16
N GLU A 186 2.64 -16.67 -0.39
CA GLU A 186 3.65 -16.97 0.62
C GLU A 186 3.59 -15.96 1.78
N ALA A 187 3.49 -14.66 1.49
CA ALA A 187 3.30 -13.64 2.51
C ALA A 187 2.00 -13.84 3.30
N GLY A 188 0.90 -14.15 2.62
CA GLY A 188 -0.38 -14.45 3.28
C GLY A 188 -0.34 -15.69 4.17
N LYS A 189 0.45 -16.72 3.84
CA LYS A 189 0.65 -17.88 4.72
C LYS A 189 1.40 -17.50 5.99
N LEU A 190 2.42 -16.66 5.89
CA LEU A 190 3.18 -16.19 7.03
C LEU A 190 2.37 -15.30 7.98
N ALA A 191 1.39 -14.55 7.46
CA ALA A 191 0.47 -13.76 8.28
C ALA A 191 -0.33 -14.63 9.27
N ASN A 192 -0.51 -15.91 8.95
CA ASN A 192 -1.19 -16.87 9.81
C ASN A 192 -0.23 -17.66 10.72
N SER A 193 1.09 -17.39 10.64
CA SER A 193 2.09 -18.04 11.48
C SER A 193 2.30 -17.25 12.78
N PRO A 194 2.07 -17.85 13.96
CA PRO A 194 2.27 -17.17 15.24
C PRO A 194 3.76 -16.87 15.55
N SER A 195 4.71 -17.47 14.83
CA SER A 195 6.15 -17.18 14.96
C SER A 195 6.65 -16.05 14.07
N CYS A 196 5.85 -15.59 13.10
CA CYS A 196 6.32 -14.66 12.10
C CYS A 196 6.06 -13.22 12.51
N TYR A 197 7.13 -12.47 12.78
CA TYR A 197 7.07 -11.07 13.16
C TYR A 197 6.94 -10.12 11.95
N ASN A 198 7.16 -10.64 10.74
CA ASN A 198 7.02 -9.89 9.48
C ASN A 198 6.52 -10.80 8.36
N GLU A 199 5.20 -10.86 8.20
CA GLU A 199 4.55 -11.67 7.17
C GLU A 199 4.89 -11.24 5.74
N TYR A 200 5.41 -10.03 5.56
CA TYR A 200 5.75 -9.51 4.25
C TYR A 200 7.14 -9.96 3.77
N ALA A 201 7.92 -10.69 4.56
CA ALA A 201 9.27 -11.14 4.21
C ALA A 201 9.42 -11.69 2.76
N PRO A 202 8.48 -12.51 2.22
CA PRO A 202 8.53 -12.99 0.83
C PRO A 202 8.39 -11.87 -0.19
N LEU A 203 7.54 -10.87 0.08
CA LEU A 203 7.45 -9.67 -0.74
C LEU A 203 8.75 -8.88 -0.64
N LEU A 204 9.27 -8.69 0.58
CA LEU A 204 10.47 -7.89 0.86
C LEU A 204 11.78 -8.50 0.35
N GLY A 205 11.77 -9.74 -0.18
CA GLY A 205 12.97 -10.46 -0.61
C GLY A 205 13.92 -10.82 0.55
N VAL A 206 13.40 -10.91 1.77
CA VAL A 206 14.16 -11.22 2.98
C VAL A 206 14.10 -12.72 3.23
N ASP A 207 15.17 -13.29 3.76
CA ASP A 207 15.20 -14.70 4.14
C ASP A 207 14.15 -15.00 5.21
N VAL A 208 13.28 -15.95 4.90
CA VAL A 208 12.11 -16.34 5.71
C VAL A 208 12.52 -17.12 6.95
N THR A 209 13.81 -17.49 7.09
CA THR A 209 14.34 -18.24 8.24
C THR A 209 14.24 -17.52 9.58
N GLN A 210 13.84 -16.24 9.60
CA GLN A 210 13.54 -15.47 10.82
C GLN A 210 12.04 -15.48 11.18
N CYS A 211 11.23 -16.25 10.45
CA CYS A 211 9.91 -16.75 10.83
C CYS A 211 9.99 -18.28 11.08
#